data_AF-A0AAV8SI00-F1
#
_entry.id   AF-A0AAV8SI00-F1
#
_cell.length_a   1.000
_cell.length_b   1.000
_cell.length_c   1.000
_cell.angle_alpha   90.00
_cell.angle_beta   90.00
_cell.angle_gamma   90.00
#
_symmetry.space_group_name_H-M   'P 1'
#
loop_
_entity.id
_entity.type
_entity.pdbx_description
1 polymer ?
#
loop_
_entity_poly.entity_id
_entity_poly.type
_entity_poly.pdbx_seq_one_letter_code
_entity_poly.pdbx_strand_id
1 'polypeptide(L)'
;MERVRSNVVSDFELRDGTLWMGQRLCVPDVDGLRHEILEEAHVAAYAMHPGITKMYHTLKLHFWWPGMKRQVAEFVSRCLTCQQVKAEHQAPVGKLHSLPIPEWKWDRITMDFIIGLPRTPRQYDVIWTERTIKTVEDILRACVLEFRGAWDQYLPLVEFAYNNQYQSSIDMAPYEALYGRQCRSPLYWDEEGMRMLEGPELIQDTVDKVQLIRSRIKAA
;
A
#
# COMPACT_ATOMS: atom_id res chain seq x y z
N MET A 1 49.57 -8.33 -21.92
CA MET A 1 48.96 -9.58 -21.43
C MET A 1 48.65 -9.36 -19.95
N GLU A 2 47.50 -8.80 -19.58
CA GLU A 2 46.16 -9.39 -19.46
C GLU A 2 45.84 -9.75 -18.00
N ARG A 3 44.58 -9.45 -17.60
CA ARG A 3 43.83 -9.88 -16.38
C ARG A 3 44.07 -9.01 -15.13
N VAL A 4 43.06 -8.45 -14.46
CA VAL A 4 41.69 -8.94 -14.20
C VAL A 4 40.68 -7.78 -14.24
N ARG A 5 39.62 -7.96 -15.03
CA ARG A 5 38.40 -7.15 -15.04
C ARG A 5 37.61 -7.43 -13.75
N SER A 6 37.35 -6.42 -12.93
CA SER A 6 36.30 -6.49 -11.91
C SER A 6 34.94 -6.25 -12.59
N ASN A 7 34.23 -7.34 -12.87
CA ASN A 7 32.81 -7.32 -13.19
C ASN A 7 32.04 -6.89 -11.93
N VAL A 8 31.83 -5.59 -11.75
CA VAL A 8 30.70 -5.11 -10.96
C VAL A 8 29.53 -5.07 -11.92
N VAL A 9 28.71 -6.12 -11.92
CA VAL A 9 27.40 -6.05 -12.57
C VAL A 9 26.61 -5.02 -11.77
N SER A 10 26.37 -3.85 -12.35
CA SER A 10 25.49 -2.87 -11.73
C SER A 10 24.09 -3.47 -11.71
N ASP A 11 23.47 -3.62 -10.53
CA ASP A 11 22.07 -4.06 -10.33
C ASP A 11 21.03 -3.12 -10.98
N PHE A 12 21.49 -2.14 -11.73
CA PHE A 12 20.71 -1.05 -12.31
C PHE A 12 20.76 -1.09 -13.83
N GLU A 13 19.60 -0.96 -14.44
CA GLU A 13 19.42 -0.95 -15.89
C GLU A 13 18.73 0.33 -16.33
N LEU A 14 19.20 0.94 -17.42
CA LEU A 14 18.54 2.08 -18.02
C LEU A 14 17.64 1.58 -19.17
N ARG A 15 16.32 1.78 -19.06
CA ARG A 15 15.34 1.42 -20.08
C ARG A 15 14.55 2.68 -20.45
N ASP A 16 14.60 3.08 -21.72
CA ASP A 16 13.91 4.27 -22.25
C ASP A 16 14.14 5.55 -21.43
N GLY A 17 15.39 5.77 -20.99
CA GLY A 17 15.76 6.94 -20.19
C GLY A 17 15.38 6.87 -18.71
N THR A 18 14.79 5.76 -18.29
CA THR A 18 14.36 5.51 -16.91
C THR A 18 15.25 4.48 -16.25
N LEU A 19 15.63 4.68 -14.99
CA LEU A 19 16.50 3.78 -14.24
C LEU A 19 15.69 2.71 -13.51
N TRP A 20 16.13 1.45 -13.59
CA TRP A 20 15.45 0.28 -13.04
C TRP A 20 16.39 -0.51 -12.15
N MET A 21 15.85 -1.11 -11.08
CA MET A 21 16.53 -2.11 -10.26
C MET A 21 15.75 -3.42 -10.35
N GLY A 22 16.21 -4.35 -11.17
CA GLY A 22 15.45 -5.54 -11.54
C GLY A 22 14.13 -5.18 -12.25
N GLN A 23 13.00 -5.42 -11.58
CA GLN A 23 11.65 -5.07 -12.08
C GLN A 23 11.09 -3.78 -11.47
N ARG A 24 11.87 -3.08 -10.64
CA ARG A 24 11.41 -1.89 -9.91
C ARG A 24 11.91 -0.61 -10.55
N LEU A 25 11.02 0.36 -10.69
CA LEU A 25 11.32 1.71 -11.12
C LEU A 25 12.13 2.45 -10.04
N CYS A 26 13.30 2.98 -10.41
CA CYS A 26 14.08 3.83 -9.52
C CYS A 26 13.50 5.25 -9.53
N VAL A 27 12.99 5.71 -8.39
CA VAL A 27 12.33 7.01 -8.29
C VAL A 27 13.35 8.10 -7.92
N PRO A 28 13.60 9.08 -8.81
CA PRO A 28 14.50 10.20 -8.52
C PRO A 28 13.93 11.11 -7.41
N ASP A 29 14.81 11.84 -6.74
CA ASP A 29 14.42 12.84 -5.72
C ASP A 29 14.22 14.21 -6.39
N VAL A 30 13.15 14.32 -7.16
CA VAL A 30 12.83 15.53 -7.95
C VAL A 30 11.37 15.89 -7.75
N ASP A 31 11.09 17.20 -7.66
CA ASP A 31 9.75 17.80 -7.68
C ASP A 31 8.73 17.22 -6.69
N GLY A 32 9.19 16.58 -5.61
CA GLY A 32 8.27 15.94 -4.66
C GLY A 32 7.65 14.65 -5.18
N LEU A 33 8.11 14.07 -6.29
CA LEU A 33 7.56 12.82 -6.86
C LEU A 33 7.47 11.68 -5.84
N ARG A 34 8.49 11.51 -5.00
CA ARG A 34 8.46 10.50 -3.91
C ARG A 34 7.35 10.79 -2.91
N HIS A 35 7.08 12.05 -2.61
CA HIS A 35 6.00 12.45 -1.71
C HIS A 35 4.63 12.11 -2.31
N GLU A 36 4.40 12.41 -3.59
CA GLU A 36 3.15 12.07 -4.28
C GLU A 36 2.89 10.56 -4.29
N ILE A 37 3.93 9.75 -4.54
CA ILE A 37 3.83 8.29 -4.45
C ILE A 37 3.45 7.84 -3.03
N LEU A 38 4.05 8.46 -2.00
CA LEU A 38 3.73 8.15 -0.60
C LEU A 38 2.31 8.60 -0.23
N GLU A 39 1.87 9.76 -0.72
CA GLU A 39 0.54 10.30 -0.49
C GLU A 39 -0.53 9.43 -1.15
N GLU A 40 -0.38 9.09 -2.43
CA GLU A 40 -1.30 8.20 -3.14
C GLU A 40 -1.38 6.82 -2.46
N ALA A 41 -0.23 6.24 -2.12
CA ALA A 41 -0.19 4.93 -1.45
C ALA A 41 -0.70 4.94 0.01
N HIS A 42 -1.01 6.11 0.57
CA HIS A 42 -1.46 6.25 1.95
C HIS A 42 -2.88 6.80 2.11
N VAL A 43 -3.20 7.87 1.39
CA VAL A 43 -4.43 8.67 1.52
C VAL A 43 -5.50 8.26 0.51
N ALA A 44 -5.13 7.61 -0.59
CA ALA A 44 -6.11 7.21 -1.59
C ALA A 44 -7.20 6.32 -0.97
N ALA A 45 -8.45 6.54 -1.38
CA ALA A 45 -9.61 5.88 -0.79
C ALA A 45 -9.59 4.35 -0.91
N TYR A 46 -8.83 3.78 -1.83
CA TYR A 46 -8.66 2.33 -1.94
C TYR A 46 -7.42 1.81 -1.17
N ALA A 47 -6.50 2.69 -0.76
CA ALA A 47 -5.32 2.36 0.02
C ALA A 47 -5.62 2.33 1.52
N MET A 48 -6.50 3.22 2.01
CA MET A 48 -7.07 3.23 3.36
C MET A 48 -6.02 3.25 4.50
N HIS A 49 -5.12 4.23 4.47
CA HIS A 49 -4.14 4.47 5.54
C HIS A 49 -3.37 3.22 5.99
N PRO A 50 -2.69 2.51 5.07
CA PRO A 50 -1.90 1.34 5.42
C PRO A 50 -0.79 1.70 6.41
N GLY A 51 -0.55 0.80 7.37
CA GLY A 51 0.61 0.92 8.25
C GLY A 51 1.93 0.78 7.50
N ILE A 52 3.03 1.16 8.17
CA ILE A 52 4.40 1.19 7.63
C ILE A 52 4.75 -0.09 6.86
N THR A 53 4.55 -1.25 7.49
CA THR A 53 4.88 -2.56 6.88
C THR A 53 4.09 -2.81 5.60
N LYS A 54 2.77 -2.58 5.66
CA LYS A 54 1.87 -2.82 4.52
C LYS A 54 2.22 -1.91 3.36
N MET A 55 2.33 -0.61 3.62
CA MET A 55 2.66 0.41 2.63
C MET A 55 4.02 0.14 1.97
N TYR A 56 5.04 -0.22 2.76
CA TYR A 56 6.35 -0.57 2.22
C TYR A 56 6.29 -1.80 1.31
N HIS A 57 5.59 -2.86 1.70
CA HIS A 57 5.46 -4.06 0.87
C HIS A 57 4.73 -3.76 -0.45
N THR A 58 3.68 -2.96 -0.41
CA THR A 58 2.96 -2.50 -1.61
C THR A 58 3.88 -1.71 -2.55
N LEU A 59 4.59 -0.70 -2.03
CA LEU A 59 5.48 0.13 -2.85
C LEU A 59 6.69 -0.64 -3.40
N LYS A 60 7.24 -1.56 -2.60
CA LYS A 60 8.40 -2.39 -2.97
C LYS A 60 8.13 -3.29 -4.18
N LEU A 61 6.88 -3.56 -4.56
CA LEU A 61 6.60 -4.33 -5.77
C LEU A 61 7.08 -3.60 -7.03
N HIS A 62 6.92 -2.27 -7.08
CA HIS A 62 7.10 -1.50 -8.31
C HIS A 62 8.16 -0.41 -8.21
N PHE A 63 8.44 0.10 -7.01
CA PHE A 63 9.33 1.24 -6.83
C PHE A 63 10.55 0.90 -6.00
N TRP A 64 11.60 1.67 -6.23
CA TRP A 64 12.81 1.63 -5.44
C TRP A 64 13.44 3.02 -5.33
N TRP A 65 13.94 3.36 -4.14
CA TRP A 65 14.88 4.46 -3.95
C TRP A 65 15.67 4.27 -2.64
N PRO A 66 16.87 4.88 -2.51
CA PRO A 66 17.63 4.80 -1.28
C PRO A 66 16.84 5.33 -0.07
N GLY A 67 16.72 4.51 0.97
CA GLY A 67 16.01 4.89 2.19
C GLY A 67 14.48 4.84 2.11
N MET A 68 13.88 4.20 1.09
CA MET A 68 12.42 4.09 0.93
C MET A 68 11.69 3.65 2.20
N LYS A 69 12.14 2.57 2.86
CA LYS A 69 11.52 2.09 4.11
C LYS A 69 11.51 3.15 5.22
N ARG A 70 12.58 3.93 5.34
CA ARG A 70 12.70 5.02 6.32
C ARG A 70 11.72 6.14 6.01
N GLN A 71 11.63 6.54 4.74
CA GLN A 71 10.71 7.60 4.31
C GLN A 71 9.24 7.18 4.46
N VAL A 72 8.89 5.93 4.16
CA VAL A 72 7.56 5.36 4.44
C VAL A 72 7.24 5.46 5.94
N ALA A 73 8.17 5.06 6.80
CA ALA A 73 7.98 5.13 8.25
C ALA A 73 7.76 6.58 8.74
N GLU A 74 8.59 7.50 8.25
CA GLU A 74 8.49 8.93 8.57
C GLU A 74 7.15 9.51 8.11
N PHE A 75 6.72 9.20 6.89
CA PHE A 75 5.45 9.66 6.32
C PHE A 75 4.24 9.18 7.14
N VAL A 76 4.13 7.87 7.35
CA VAL A 76 3.01 7.28 8.11
C VAL A 76 2.99 7.78 9.56
N SER A 77 4.17 8.00 10.16
CA SER A 77 4.25 8.51 11.54
C SER A 77 3.69 9.93 11.71
N ARG A 78 3.63 10.73 10.64
CA ARG A 78 3.08 12.10 10.65
C ARG A 78 1.58 12.16 10.35
N CYS A 79 0.96 11.04 9.98
CA CYS A 79 -0.46 10.99 9.66
C CYS A 79 -1.32 11.09 10.94
N LEU A 80 -2.05 12.20 11.08
CA LEU A 80 -2.96 12.44 12.22
C LEU A 80 -4.11 11.41 12.28
N THR A 81 -4.62 10.94 11.14
CA THR A 81 -5.66 9.90 11.09
C THR A 81 -5.13 8.60 11.68
N CYS A 82 -3.95 8.14 11.24
CA CYS A 82 -3.30 6.94 11.77
C CYS A 82 -3.01 7.06 13.27
N GLN A 83 -2.54 8.21 13.74
CA GLN A 83 -2.24 8.44 15.16
C GLN A 83 -3.50 8.34 16.03
N GLN A 84 -4.63 8.90 15.57
CA GLN A 84 -5.90 8.85 16.30
C GLN A 84 -6.49 7.43 16.34
N VAL A 85 -6.41 6.71 15.23
CA VAL A 85 -6.95 5.35 15.10
C VAL A 85 -6.15 4.33 15.92
N LYS A 86 -4.82 4.45 15.90
CA LYS A 86 -3.91 3.47 16.52
C LYS A 86 -3.56 3.78 17.98
N ALA A 87 -4.15 4.82 18.56
CA ALA A 87 -3.99 5.06 19.99
C ALA A 87 -4.52 3.85 20.78
N GLU A 88 -3.69 3.35 21.69
CA GLU A 88 -3.97 2.15 22.47
C GLU A 88 -5.07 2.46 23.50
N HIS A 89 -6.30 2.04 23.18
CA HIS A 89 -7.48 2.30 24.00
C HIS A 89 -7.98 1.06 24.76
N GLN A 90 -7.28 -0.08 24.69
CA GLN A 90 -7.76 -1.34 25.27
C GLN A 90 -6.93 -1.79 26.48
N ALA A 91 -7.64 -2.35 27.46
CA ALA A 91 -7.05 -3.10 28.55
C ALA A 91 -6.35 -4.37 28.01
N PRO A 92 -5.34 -4.91 28.73
CA PRO A 92 -4.62 -6.09 28.28
C PRO A 92 -5.57 -7.24 27.96
N VAL A 93 -5.39 -7.80 26.77
CA VAL A 93 -6.27 -8.85 26.22
C VAL A 93 -6.17 -10.10 27.10
N GLY A 94 -7.31 -10.73 27.38
CA GLY A 94 -7.36 -12.02 28.05
C GLY A 94 -6.62 -13.12 27.26
N LYS A 95 -6.49 -14.31 27.86
CA LYS A 95 -5.77 -15.43 27.23
C LYS A 95 -6.40 -15.79 25.87
N LEU A 96 -5.65 -15.55 24.79
CA LEU A 96 -6.09 -15.91 23.43
C LEU A 96 -6.05 -17.42 23.26
N HIS A 97 -7.17 -18.03 22.88
CA HIS A 97 -7.21 -19.43 22.48
C HIS A 97 -7.03 -19.53 20.96
N SER A 98 -5.99 -20.25 20.51
CA SER A 98 -5.80 -20.55 19.09
C SER A 98 -6.93 -21.46 18.61
N LEU A 99 -7.51 -21.14 17.46
CA LEU A 99 -8.33 -22.11 16.74
C LEU A 99 -7.45 -23.13 16.02
N PRO A 100 -7.97 -24.34 15.75
CA PRO A 100 -7.32 -25.25 14.81
C PRO A 100 -7.27 -24.62 13.41
N ILE A 101 -6.16 -24.85 12.72
CA ILE A 101 -5.93 -24.40 11.35
C ILE A 101 -6.88 -25.20 10.43
N PRO A 102 -7.69 -24.54 9.58
CA PRO A 102 -8.52 -25.24 8.59
C PRO A 102 -7.65 -26.01 7.58
N GLU A 103 -8.13 -27.13 7.06
CA GLU A 103 -7.40 -27.95 6.07
C GLU A 103 -7.57 -27.40 4.65
N TRP A 104 -8.69 -26.73 4.38
CA TRP A 104 -9.02 -26.19 3.07
C TRP A 104 -9.81 -24.88 3.16
N LYS A 105 -9.89 -24.20 2.00
CA LYS A 105 -10.71 -23.00 1.85
C LYS A 105 -12.17 -23.33 2.17
N TRP A 106 -12.82 -22.42 2.89
CA TRP A 106 -14.23 -22.51 3.29
C TRP A 106 -14.59 -23.63 4.27
N ASP A 107 -13.62 -24.42 4.75
CA ASP A 107 -13.86 -25.44 5.79
C ASP A 107 -14.39 -24.83 7.09
N ARG A 108 -14.04 -23.58 7.35
CA ARG A 108 -14.44 -22.86 8.55
C ARG A 108 -14.58 -21.38 8.27
N ILE A 109 -15.79 -20.86 8.45
CA ILE A 109 -16.08 -19.42 8.44
C ILE A 109 -16.42 -19.03 9.87
N THR A 110 -15.70 -18.05 10.41
CA THR A 110 -15.96 -17.52 11.76
C THR A 110 -16.39 -16.08 11.69
N MET A 111 -17.39 -15.74 12.48
CA MET A 111 -18.16 -14.52 12.40
C MET A 111 -18.03 -13.71 13.68
N ASP A 112 -18.03 -12.39 13.56
CA ASP A 112 -18.00 -11.47 14.69
C ASP A 112 -18.75 -10.17 14.38
N PHE A 113 -19.02 -9.36 15.40
CA PHE A 113 -19.73 -8.10 15.29
C PHE A 113 -18.85 -6.94 15.73
N ILE A 114 -18.71 -5.94 14.86
CA ILE A 114 -18.21 -4.62 15.25
C ILE A 114 -19.42 -3.80 15.69
N ILE A 115 -19.51 -3.55 17.00
CA ILE A 115 -20.61 -2.81 17.62
C ILE A 115 -20.20 -1.39 18.00
N GLY A 116 -21.19 -0.51 18.22
CA GLY A 116 -20.95 0.85 18.73
C GLY A 116 -20.45 1.82 17.66
N LEU A 117 -20.78 1.58 16.39
CA LEU A 117 -20.48 2.50 15.31
C LEU A 117 -21.45 3.68 15.31
N PRO A 118 -21.06 4.86 14.79
CA PRO A 118 -21.98 5.97 14.58
C PRO A 118 -23.19 5.53 13.75
N ARG A 119 -24.40 5.95 14.12
CA ARG A 119 -25.60 5.52 13.40
C ARG A 119 -25.62 6.04 11.96
N THR A 120 -25.85 5.15 10.99
CA THR A 120 -26.07 5.53 9.59
C THR A 120 -27.47 6.14 9.40
N PRO A 121 -27.76 6.81 8.27
CA PRO A 121 -29.11 7.25 7.93
C PRO A 121 -30.15 6.11 7.90
N ARG A 122 -29.70 4.89 7.65
CA ARG A 122 -30.51 3.66 7.68
C ARG A 122 -30.62 3.04 9.08
N GLN A 123 -30.11 3.73 10.11
CA GLN A 123 -30.14 3.34 11.51
C GLN A 123 -29.29 2.10 11.87
N TYR A 124 -28.24 1.82 11.09
CA TYR A 124 -27.27 0.77 11.43
C TYR A 124 -26.18 1.32 12.36
N ASP A 125 -25.84 0.56 13.39
CA ASP A 125 -24.74 0.82 14.34
C ASP A 125 -23.82 -0.40 14.58
N VAL A 126 -24.03 -1.47 13.80
CA VAL A 126 -23.30 -2.72 13.87
C VAL A 126 -22.93 -3.21 12.47
N ILE A 127 -21.73 -3.78 12.32
CA ILE A 127 -21.31 -4.53 11.13
C ILE A 127 -21.05 -5.98 11.52
N TRP A 128 -21.48 -6.89 10.66
CA TRP A 128 -21.07 -8.28 10.71
C TRP A 128 -19.78 -8.48 9.90
N THR A 129 -18.72 -8.98 10.53
CA THR A 129 -17.42 -9.22 9.89
C THR A 129 -16.96 -10.66 10.08
N GLU A 130 -15.99 -11.10 9.27
CA GLU A 130 -15.17 -12.24 9.66
C GLU A 130 -14.43 -11.90 10.98
N ARG A 131 -14.15 -12.93 11.81
CA ARG A 131 -13.57 -12.81 13.17
C ARG A 131 -12.66 -11.60 13.33
N THR A 132 -12.95 -10.76 14.32
CA THR A 132 -12.36 -9.41 14.51
C THR A 132 -10.88 -9.35 14.18
N ILE A 133 -10.61 -8.75 13.02
CA ILE A 133 -9.28 -8.32 12.68
C ILE A 133 -9.27 -6.85 13.01
N LYS A 134 -8.56 -6.48 14.08
CA LYS A 134 -8.36 -5.08 14.52
C LYS A 134 -8.09 -4.13 13.35
N THR A 135 -7.42 -4.63 12.31
CA THR A 135 -7.23 -3.99 11.01
C THR A 135 -8.51 -3.44 10.37
N VAL A 136 -9.60 -4.20 10.29
CA VAL A 136 -10.85 -3.76 9.64
C VAL A 136 -11.48 -2.64 10.46
N GLU A 137 -11.49 -2.77 11.78
CA GLU A 137 -11.94 -1.72 12.69
C GLU A 137 -11.10 -0.44 12.53
N ASP A 138 -9.78 -0.57 12.45
CA ASP A 138 -8.87 0.56 12.26
C ASP A 138 -9.11 1.25 10.91
N ILE A 139 -9.27 0.48 9.84
CA ILE A 139 -9.61 1.01 8.51
C ILE A 139 -10.95 1.75 8.58
N LEU A 140 -11.99 1.17 9.19
CA LEU A 140 -13.30 1.82 9.33
C LEU A 140 -13.22 3.12 10.13
N ARG A 141 -12.47 3.14 11.24
CA ARG A 141 -12.26 4.35 12.04
C ARG A 141 -11.52 5.42 11.23
N ALA A 142 -10.51 5.03 10.45
CA ALA A 142 -9.80 5.95 9.56
C ALA A 142 -10.75 6.53 8.51
N CYS A 143 -11.59 5.68 7.90
CA CYS A 143 -12.60 6.12 6.92
C CYS A 143 -13.55 7.15 7.51
N VAL A 144 -14.05 6.92 8.73
CA VAL A 144 -14.98 7.84 9.41
C VAL A 144 -14.33 9.18 9.75
N LEU A 145 -13.03 9.19 10.03
CA LEU A 145 -12.29 10.43 10.32
C LEU A 145 -11.96 11.24 9.06
N GLU A 146 -11.60 10.56 7.97
CA GLU A 146 -11.11 11.22 6.76
C GLU A 146 -12.23 11.50 5.75
N PHE A 147 -13.13 10.55 5.53
CA PHE A 147 -14.17 10.65 4.52
C PHE A 147 -15.50 11.12 5.12
N ARG A 148 -16.12 12.11 4.49
CA ARG A 148 -17.43 12.62 4.88
C ARG A 148 -18.53 11.69 4.40
N GLY A 149 -19.25 11.05 5.31
CA GLY A 149 -20.39 10.23 4.94
C GLY A 149 -20.75 9.21 6.00
N ALA A 150 -21.72 8.38 5.69
CA ALA A 150 -22.05 7.24 6.52
C ALA A 150 -21.04 6.11 6.24
N TRP A 151 -20.55 5.46 7.29
CA TRP A 151 -19.50 4.45 7.18
C TRP A 151 -19.90 3.26 6.29
N ASP A 152 -21.20 2.98 6.17
CA ASP A 152 -21.75 1.88 5.37
C ASP A 152 -21.51 2.07 3.87
N GLN A 153 -21.28 3.30 3.43
CA GLN A 153 -20.93 3.63 2.03
C GLN A 153 -19.51 3.23 1.67
N TYR A 154 -18.62 3.12 2.66
CA TYR A 154 -17.20 2.82 2.45
C TYR A 154 -16.86 1.33 2.62
N LEU A 155 -17.80 0.49 3.07
CA LEU A 155 -17.57 -0.95 3.27
C LEU A 155 -16.93 -1.64 2.05
N PRO A 156 -17.36 -1.38 0.80
CA PRO A 156 -16.72 -2.02 -0.35
C PRO A 156 -15.24 -1.67 -0.49
N LEU A 157 -14.87 -0.42 -0.18
CA LEU A 157 -13.48 0.03 -0.23
C LEU A 157 -12.67 -0.52 0.95
N VAL A 158 -13.27 -0.64 2.13
CA VAL A 158 -12.65 -1.27 3.31
C VAL A 158 -12.35 -2.74 3.04
N GLU A 159 -13.32 -3.48 2.51
CA GLU A 159 -13.15 -4.89 2.12
C GLU A 159 -12.05 -5.03 1.06
N PHE A 160 -12.09 -4.18 0.03
CA PHE A 160 -11.08 -4.15 -1.02
C PHE A 160 -9.68 -3.90 -0.44
N ALA A 161 -9.51 -2.86 0.38
CA ALA A 161 -8.24 -2.53 1.00
C ALA A 161 -7.74 -3.67 1.89
N TYR A 162 -8.61 -4.24 2.72
CA TYR A 162 -8.26 -5.34 3.60
C TYR A 162 -7.79 -6.58 2.82
N ASN A 163 -8.52 -6.97 1.76
CA ASN A 163 -8.23 -8.16 0.96
C ASN A 163 -6.98 -8.02 0.09
N ASN A 164 -6.60 -6.79 -0.28
CA ASN A 164 -5.49 -6.52 -1.19
C ASN A 164 -4.22 -6.00 -0.51
N GLN A 165 -4.28 -5.64 0.77
CA GLN A 165 -3.11 -5.25 1.54
C GLN A 165 -2.32 -6.47 2.00
N TYR A 166 -0.99 -6.33 1.99
CA TYR A 166 -0.06 -7.30 2.56
C TYR A 166 -0.37 -7.60 4.04
N GLN A 167 -0.31 -8.88 4.42
CA GLN A 167 -0.42 -9.33 5.79
C GLN A 167 0.82 -10.11 6.22
N SER A 168 1.49 -9.65 7.28
CA SER A 168 2.75 -10.25 7.76
C SER A 168 2.61 -11.68 8.28
N SER A 169 1.41 -12.10 8.69
CA SER A 169 1.14 -13.46 9.17
C SER A 169 1.11 -14.51 8.06
N ILE A 170 0.76 -14.11 6.84
CA ILE A 170 0.67 -14.98 5.66
C ILE A 170 1.69 -14.61 4.56
N ASP A 171 2.45 -13.53 4.77
CA ASP A 171 3.45 -12.99 3.85
C ASP A 171 2.91 -12.60 2.46
N MET A 172 1.60 -12.36 2.35
CA MET A 172 0.91 -11.96 1.11
C MET A 172 -0.42 -11.26 1.44
N ALA A 173 -1.17 -10.85 0.41
CA ALA A 173 -2.53 -10.35 0.59
C ALA A 173 -3.54 -11.52 0.69
N PRO A 174 -4.63 -11.41 1.48
CA PRO A 174 -5.67 -12.45 1.55
C PRO A 174 -6.23 -12.84 0.17
N TYR A 175 -6.40 -11.87 -0.73
CA TYR A 175 -6.82 -12.10 -2.11
C TYR A 175 -5.84 -13.03 -2.84
N GLU A 176 -4.54 -12.79 -2.70
CA GLU A 176 -3.50 -13.59 -3.33
C GLU A 176 -3.50 -15.02 -2.78
N ALA A 177 -3.63 -15.18 -1.46
CA ALA A 177 -3.74 -16.49 -0.83
C ALA A 177 -4.97 -17.28 -1.33
N LEU A 178 -6.09 -16.60 -1.56
CA LEU A 178 -7.34 -17.24 -1.99
C LEU A 178 -7.36 -17.59 -3.48
N TYR A 179 -6.83 -16.72 -4.33
CA TYR A 179 -6.94 -16.82 -5.79
C TYR A 179 -5.65 -17.19 -6.51
N GLY A 180 -4.51 -17.22 -5.81
CA GLY A 180 -3.20 -17.52 -6.39
C GLY A 180 -2.66 -16.46 -7.35
N ARG A 181 -3.24 -15.25 -7.35
CA ARG A 181 -2.83 -14.12 -8.21
C ARG A 181 -3.08 -12.80 -7.49
N GLN A 182 -2.36 -11.76 -7.88
CA GLN A 182 -2.59 -10.41 -7.37
C GLN A 182 -3.91 -9.83 -7.89
N CYS A 183 -4.53 -8.97 -7.09
CA CYS A 183 -5.76 -8.29 -7.48
C CYS A 183 -5.46 -7.22 -8.54
N ARG A 184 -6.30 -7.15 -9.57
CA ARG A 184 -6.25 -6.08 -10.55
C ARG A 184 -6.91 -4.85 -9.93
N SER A 185 -6.16 -3.76 -9.78
CA SER A 185 -6.68 -2.50 -9.24
C SER A 185 -6.53 -1.38 -10.27
N PRO A 186 -7.20 -0.23 -10.10
CA PRO A 186 -6.95 0.94 -10.94
C PRO A 186 -5.48 1.42 -10.94
N LEU A 187 -4.72 1.18 -9.85
CA LEU A 187 -3.27 1.36 -9.81
C LEU A 187 -2.47 0.22 -10.44
N TYR A 188 -3.09 -0.95 -10.62
CA TYR A 188 -2.46 -2.24 -10.91
C TYR A 188 -3.19 -2.92 -12.06
N TRP A 189 -2.96 -2.41 -13.27
CA TRP A 189 -3.23 -3.13 -14.51
C TRP A 189 -1.91 -3.74 -14.98
N ASP A 190 -1.76 -5.06 -14.86
CA ASP A 190 -0.99 -5.79 -15.87
C ASP A 190 -1.90 -6.85 -16.52
N GLU A 191 -1.91 -6.82 -17.85
CA GLU A 191 -1.18 -7.73 -18.71
C GLU A 191 -0.78 -6.88 -19.93
N GLU A 192 0.52 -6.79 -20.21
CA GLU A 192 1.11 -5.98 -21.29
C GLU A 192 1.02 -4.45 -21.14
N GLY A 193 1.92 -3.91 -20.32
CA GLY A 193 2.22 -2.49 -20.26
C GLY A 193 1.96 -1.94 -18.87
N MET A 194 3.03 -1.53 -18.18
CA MET A 194 2.88 -0.55 -17.12
C MET A 194 2.22 0.69 -17.72
N ARG A 195 0.92 0.87 -17.50
CA ARG A 195 0.41 2.21 -17.27
C ARG A 195 0.90 2.62 -15.88
N MET A 196 2.17 3.06 -15.84
CA MET A 196 2.63 3.96 -14.80
C MET A 196 1.56 5.03 -14.66
N LEU A 197 1.11 5.32 -13.43
CA LEU A 197 0.40 6.54 -13.02
C LEU A 197 -0.09 7.37 -14.22
N GLU A 198 -1.28 7.09 -14.79
CA GLU A 198 -1.82 7.92 -15.87
C GLU A 198 -2.28 9.28 -15.34
N GLY A 199 -1.29 10.11 -14.97
CA GLY A 199 -1.31 11.53 -15.25
C GLY A 199 -0.34 11.77 -16.41
N PRO A 200 -0.80 12.05 -17.64
CA PRO A 200 0.08 12.38 -18.76
C PRO A 200 0.97 13.60 -18.48
N GLU A 201 0.64 14.45 -17.51
CA GLU A 201 1.50 15.56 -17.10
C GLU A 201 2.67 15.13 -16.22
N LEU A 202 2.50 14.27 -15.21
CA LEU A 202 3.54 13.99 -14.20
C LEU A 202 4.69 13.10 -14.69
N ILE A 203 4.40 12.10 -15.52
CA ILE A 203 5.43 11.24 -16.13
C ILE A 203 6.17 12.01 -17.22
N GLN A 204 5.45 12.80 -18.02
CA GLN A 204 6.06 13.67 -19.02
C GLN A 204 6.90 14.76 -18.34
N ASP A 205 6.45 15.34 -17.22
CA ASP A 205 7.24 16.28 -16.42
C ASP A 205 8.51 15.61 -15.89
N THR A 206 8.41 14.37 -15.41
CA THR A 206 9.57 13.62 -14.92
C THR A 206 10.55 13.31 -16.05
N VAL A 207 10.06 12.90 -17.22
CA VAL A 207 10.88 12.62 -18.41
C VAL A 207 11.51 13.90 -18.96
N ASP A 208 10.75 14.98 -19.06
CA ASP A 208 11.19 16.28 -19.57
C ASP A 208 12.22 16.94 -18.63
N LYS A 209 12.03 16.83 -17.32
CA LYS A 209 13.00 17.30 -16.33
C LYS A 209 14.27 16.45 -16.32
N VAL A 210 14.17 15.14 -16.55
CA VAL A 210 15.35 14.27 -16.75
C VAL A 210 16.13 14.66 -18.02
N GLN A 211 15.45 15.04 -19.11
CA GLN A 211 16.10 15.57 -20.33
C GLN A 211 16.74 16.96 -20.10
N LEU A 212 16.11 17.83 -19.30
CA LEU A 212 16.65 19.12 -18.91
C LEU A 212 17.92 18.98 -18.06
N ILE A 213 17.96 18.01 -17.14
CA ILE A 213 19.16 17.71 -16.35
C ILE A 213 20.28 17.18 -17.24
N ARG A 214 19.97 16.30 -18.21
CA ARG A 214 20.95 15.79 -19.19
C ARG A 214 21.56 16.89 -20.06
N SER A 215 20.78 17.89 -20.47
CA SER A 215 21.29 19.00 -21.29
C SER A 215 22.20 19.94 -20.50
N ARG A 216 21.90 20.20 -19.22
CA ARG A 216 22.76 21.02 -18.34
C ARG A 216 24.11 20.36 -18.03
N ILE A 217 24.13 19.03 -17.88
CA ILE A 217 25.37 18.27 -17.64
C ILE A 217 26.28 18.22 -18.89
N LYS A 218 25.71 18.28 -20.10
CA LYS A 218 26.50 18.31 -21.35
C LYS A 218 27.07 19.68 -21.70
N ALA A 219 26.60 20.74 -21.03
CA ALA A 219 27.02 22.12 -21.27
C ALA A 219 28.03 22.66 -20.24
N ALA A 220 28.43 21.82 -19.28
CA ALA A 220 29.49 22.07 -18.28
C ALA A 220 30.68 21.15 -18.56
#